data_AF-A0A7N0VGF9-F1
#
_entry.id   AF-A0A7N0VGF9-F1
#
_cell.length_a   1.000
_cell.length_b   1.000
_cell.length_c   1.000
_cell.angle_alpha   90.00
_cell.angle_beta   90.00
_cell.angle_gamma   90.00
#
_symmetry.space_group_name_H-M   'P 1'
#
loop_
_entity.id
_entity.type
_entity.pdbx_description
1 polymer ?
#
loop_
_entity_poly.entity_id
_entity_poly.type
_entity_poly.pdbx_seq_one_letter_code
_entity_poly.pdbx_strand_id
1 'polypeptide(L)' 'MKLRDWCQLHSKRPSFIREAPDVLFDFLDKCLTVNPRLRISAEEALQHEFFTPCHDLLSEMSLPSL' A
#
# COMPACT_ATOMS: atom_id res chain seq x y z
N MET A 1 -12.19 -14.12 -2.97
CA MET A 1 -12.01 -13.16 -4.08
C MET A 1 -10.89 -12.23 -3.69
N LYS A 2 -9.86 -12.02 -4.53
CA LYS A 2 -8.76 -11.09 -4.21
C LYS A 2 -9.19 -9.66 -4.49
N LEU A 3 -8.70 -8.69 -3.70
CA LEU A 3 -9.05 -7.27 -3.84
C LEU A 3 -8.79 -6.74 -5.26
N ARG A 4 -7.65 -7.11 -5.86
CA ARG A 4 -7.29 -6.73 -7.25
C ARG A 4 -8.36 -7.16 -8.26
N ASP A 5 -8.81 -8.41 -8.19
CA ASP A 5 -9.80 -8.96 -9.13
C ASP A 5 -11.13 -8.20 -9.02
N TRP A 6 -11.55 -7.89 -7.79
CA TRP A 6 -12.75 -7.09 -7.55
C TRP A 6 -12.60 -5.67 -8.12
N CYS A 7 -11.45 -5.02 -7.89
CA CYS A 7 -11.20 -3.70 -8.44
C CYS A 7 -11.17 -3.70 -9.98
N GLN A 8 -10.67 -4.74 -10.64
CA GLN A 8 -10.68 -4.84 -12.10
C GLN A 8 -12.09 -4.85 -12.69
N LEU A 9 -13.04 -5.45 -11.99
CA LEU A 9 -14.43 -5.57 -12.42
C LEU A 9 -15.27 -4.31 -12.10
N HIS A 10 -14.95 -3.62 -11.00
CA HIS A 10 -15.83 -2.58 -10.45
C HIS A 10 -15.24 -1.17 -10.43
N SER A 11 -13.94 -1.00 -10.69
CA SER A 11 -13.31 0.33 -10.69
C SER A 11 -13.71 1.15 -11.92
N LYS A 12 -13.98 2.45 -11.70
CA LYS A 12 -14.17 3.44 -12.77
C LYS A 12 -12.88 3.74 -13.55
N ARG A 13 -11.72 3.24 -13.10
CA ARG A 13 -10.40 3.46 -13.71
C ARG A 13 -9.65 2.13 -13.88
N PRO A 14 -10.07 1.27 -14.82
CA PRO A 14 -9.49 -0.06 -14.99
C PRO A 14 -8.03 -0.04 -15.46
N SER A 15 -7.59 1.00 -16.20
CA SER A 15 -6.19 1.17 -16.61
C SER A 15 -5.26 1.30 -15.40
N PHE A 16 -5.63 2.15 -14.44
CA PHE A 16 -4.88 2.31 -13.19
C PHE A 16 -4.76 0.99 -12.43
N ILE A 17 -5.84 0.21 -12.31
CA ILE A 17 -5.82 -1.08 -11.60
C ILE A 17 -4.87 -2.09 -12.27
N ARG A 18 -4.70 -2.02 -13.59
CA ARG A 18 -3.78 -2.88 -14.34
C ARG A 18 -2.32 -2.50 -14.11
N GLU A 19 -2.02 -1.21 -14.01
CA GLU A 19 -0.66 -0.68 -13.82
C GLU A 19 -0.24 -0.61 -12.35
N ALA A 20 -1.20 -0.60 -11.43
CA ALA A 20 -0.92 -0.50 -10.00
C ALA A 20 -0.16 -1.73 -9.46
N PRO A 21 0.88 -1.51 -8.62
CA PRO A 21 1.74 -2.57 -8.12
C PRO A 21 0.99 -3.52 -7.18
N ASP A 22 1.36 -4.80 -7.16
CA ASP A 22 0.77 -5.80 -6.24
C ASP A 22 0.88 -5.40 -4.77
N VAL A 23 2.00 -4.74 -4.41
CA VAL A 23 2.25 -4.28 -3.04
C VAL A 23 1.19 -3.28 -2.54
N LEU A 24 0.55 -2.51 -3.45
CA LEU A 24 -0.56 -1.62 -3.10
C LEU A 24 -1.79 -2.43 -2.68
N PHE A 25 -2.12 -3.50 -3.41
CA PHE A 25 -3.30 -4.29 -3.10
C PHE A 25 -3.11 -5.10 -1.81
N ASP A 26 -1.91 -5.62 -1.58
CA ASP A 26 -1.57 -6.27 -0.30
C ASP A 26 -1.71 -5.29 0.89
N PHE A 27 -1.20 -4.07 0.73
CA PHE A 27 -1.36 -3.00 1.72
C PHE A 27 -2.84 -2.69 2.00
N LEU A 28 -3.62 -2.47 0.94
CA LEU A 28 -5.04 -2.14 1.06
C LEU A 28 -5.86 -3.28 1.65
N ASP A 29 -5.55 -4.54 1.33
CA ASP A 29 -6.25 -5.71 1.88
C ASP A 29 -6.06 -5.76 3.41
N LYS A 30 -4.85 -5.53 3.90
CA LYS A 30 -4.54 -5.42 5.34
C LYS A 30 -5.27 -4.24 5.99
N CYS A 31 -5.27 -3.07 5.38
CA CYS A 31 -5.98 -1.88 5.89
C CYS A 31 -7.50 -2.01 5.89
N LEU A 32 -8.08 -2.73 4.92
CA LEU A 32 -9.52 -2.89 4.75
C LEU A 32 -10.05 -4.19 5.38
N THR A 33 -9.24 -4.87 6.19
CA THR A 33 -9.66 -6.06 6.93
C THR A 33 -10.96 -5.79 7.71
N VAL A 34 -11.99 -6.61 7.47
CA VAL A 34 -13.34 -6.43 8.03
C VAL A 34 -13.31 -6.51 9.55
N ASN A 35 -12.60 -7.49 10.10
CA ASN A 35 -12.44 -7.61 11.55
C ASN A 35 -11.42 -6.57 12.04
N PRO A 36 -11.82 -5.55 12.82
CA PRO A 36 -10.92 -4.50 13.27
C PRO A 36 -9.80 -5.03 14.18
N ARG A 37 -9.96 -6.19 14.82
CA ARG A 37 -8.90 -6.82 15.64
C ARG A 37 -7.79 -7.44 14.81
N LEU A 38 -8.03 -7.70 13.52
CA LEU A 38 -7.06 -8.26 12.59
C LEU A 38 -6.54 -7.21 11.59
N ARG A 39 -7.11 -6.00 11.62
CA ARG A 39 -6.67 -4.89 10.78
C ARG A 39 -5.37 -4.33 11.34
N ILE A 40 -4.43 -4.03 10.45
CA ILE A 40 -3.17 -3.41 10.85
C ILE A 40 -3.40 -2.03 11.46
N SER A 41 -2.58 -1.68 12.44
CA SER A 41 -2.49 -0.36 13.05
C SER A 41 -1.87 0.67 12.09
N ALA A 42 -1.97 1.95 12.44
CA ALA A 42 -1.33 3.01 11.66
C ALA A 42 0.20 2.87 11.63
N GLU A 43 0.81 2.40 12.72
CA GLU A 43 2.25 2.17 12.82
C GLU A 43 2.68 1.02 11.89
N GLU A 44 2.00 -0.12 11.95
CA GLU A 44 2.24 -1.24 11.03
C GLU A 44 1.99 -0.87 9.57
N ALA A 45 0.99 0.00 9.31
CA ALA A 45 0.70 0.51 7.97
C ALA A 45 1.85 1.35 7.42
N LEU A 46 2.46 2.21 8.23
CA LEU A 46 3.63 3.00 7.83
C LEU A 46 4.85 2.13 7.58
N GLN A 47 5.02 1.02 8.32
CA GLN A 47 6.11 0.07 8.11
C GLN A 47 5.90 -0.87 6.91
N HIS A 48 4.78 -0.76 6.19
CA HIS A 48 4.50 -1.62 5.04
C HIS A 48 5.45 -1.35 3.87
N GLU A 49 5.80 -2.38 3.09
CA GLU A 49 6.67 -2.27 1.90
C GLU A 49 6.16 -1.29 0.83
N PHE A 50 4.88 -0.93 0.90
CA PHE A 50 4.29 0.11 0.04
C PHE A 50 4.97 1.48 0.26
N PHE A 51 5.44 1.75 1.47
CA PHE A 51 6.10 3.00 1.85
C PHE A 51 7.64 2.92 1.81
N THR A 52 8.25 1.80 1.42
CA THR A 52 9.72 1.69 1.28
C THR A 52 10.33 2.84 0.48
N PRO A 53 9.78 3.24 -0.69
CA PRO A 53 10.34 4.38 -1.44
C PRO A 53 10.32 5.70 -0.66
N CYS A 54 9.35 5.89 0.25
CA CYS A 54 9.29 7.06 1.11
C CYS A 54 10.35 6.99 2.21
N HIS A 55 10.60 5.81 2.78
CA HIS A 55 11.64 5.61 3.79
C HIS A 55 13.04 5.85 3.22
N ASP A 56 13.28 5.38 2.00
CA ASP A 56 14.55 5.59 1.29
C ASP A 56 14.78 7.08 1.07
N LEU A 57 13.78 7.80 0.54
CA LEU A 57 13.84 9.24 0.32
C LEU A 57 14.10 10.03 1.61
N LEU A 58 13.40 9.69 2.70
CA LEU A 58 13.60 10.35 4.00
C LEU A 58 15.00 10.07 4.57
N SER A 59 15.53 8.87 4.34
CA SER A 59 16.87 8.49 4.77
C SER A 59 17.92 9.29 4.00
N GLU A 60 17.76 9.43 2.68
CA GLU A 60 18.61 10.27 1.83
C GLU A 60 18.59 11.74 2.24
N MET A 61 17.41 12.29 2.56
CA MET A 61 17.26 13.67 3.04
C MET A 61 17.88 13.92 4.42
N SER A 62 17.99 12.88 5.25
CA SER A 62 18.58 12.98 6.59
C SER A 62 20.11 12.99 6.58
N LEU A 63 20.74 12.64 5.45
CA LEU A 63 22.18 12.72 5.31
C LEU A 63 22.59 14.21 5.27
N PRO A 64 23.51 14.67 6.13
CA PRO A 64 24.02 16.02 6.05
C PRO A 64 24.65 16.24 4.68
N SER A 65 24.32 17.35 4.03
CA SER A 65 25.00 17.81 2.83
C SER A 65 26.49 17.95 3.14
N LEU A 66 27.31 16.99 2.69
CA LEU A 66 28.77 17.04 2.77
C LEU A 66 29.34 18.12 1.84
#